data_AF-A0A4T2BD42-F1
#
_entry.id   AF-A0A4T2BD42-F1
#
_cell.length_a   1.000
_cell.length_b   1.000
_cell.length_c   1.000
_cell.angle_alpha   90.00
_cell.angle_beta   90.00
_cell.angle_gamma   90.00
#
_symmetry.space_group_name_H-M   'P 1'
#
loop_
_entity.id
_entity.type
_entity.pdbx_description
1 polymer ?
#
loop_
_entity_poly.entity_id
_entity_poly.type
_entity_poly.pdbx_seq_one_letter_code
_entity_poly.pdbx_strand_id
1 'polypeptide(L)'
;MNFKRAIGVSFAGIALAALGPGLAGCSSALTETAGTAIPSVAAGTAAATPTPIPGDTDGDGKLSEFEKEQLASKAIRTYTMSDGSKVHFDPTQPLPDSVASDISDRAQEAMSAVNHAGLDGDAQDAAMKGMFAFVDTQAEAIGRPIVLVVFDNGSWGTLTSIGLTHSTGITGGSKENTLLLAQTWASNHGAALVILG
;
A
#
# COMPACT_ATOMS: atom_id res chain seq x y z
N MET A 1 -4.14 -14.18 43.06
CA MET A 1 -3.17 -15.23 42.69
C MET A 1 -2.47 -14.80 41.41
N ASN A 2 -1.18 -14.49 41.50
CA ASN A 2 -0.38 -13.91 40.42
C ASN A 2 0.20 -15.03 39.53
N PHE A 3 -0.11 -15.05 38.24
CA PHE A 3 0.59 -15.88 37.27
C PHE A 3 1.55 -15.02 36.45
N LYS A 4 2.84 -15.06 36.81
CA LYS A 4 3.93 -14.60 35.95
C LYS A 4 4.22 -15.69 34.93
N ARG A 5 4.11 -15.39 33.63
CA ARG A 5 4.68 -16.23 32.57
C ARG A 5 5.83 -15.47 31.91
N ALA A 6 7.03 -15.96 32.16
CA ALA A 6 8.23 -15.61 31.41
C ALA A 6 8.27 -16.46 30.14
N ILE A 7 8.45 -15.84 28.99
CA ILE A 7 8.75 -16.52 27.72
C ILE A 7 10.02 -15.89 27.20
N GLY A 8 11.11 -16.64 27.29
CA GLY A 8 12.36 -16.34 26.60
C GLY A 8 12.26 -16.75 25.14
N VAL A 9 12.90 -15.98 24.26
CA VAL A 9 13.17 -16.39 22.89
C VAL A 9 14.64 -16.18 22.62
N SER A 10 15.30 -17.28 22.31
CA SER A 10 16.70 -17.40 21.93
C SER A 10 16.95 -16.72 20.58
N PHE A 11 17.97 -15.86 20.52
CA PHE A 11 18.52 -15.38 19.25
C PHE A 11 19.62 -16.34 18.78
N ALA A 12 19.31 -17.13 17.75
CA ALA A 12 20.30 -17.87 16.97
C ALA A 12 20.69 -17.01 15.75
N GLY A 13 21.97 -16.68 15.64
CA GLY A 13 22.51 -15.84 14.58
C GLY A 13 22.69 -16.54 13.25
N ILE A 14 22.88 -15.74 12.19
CA ILE A 14 23.54 -16.16 10.96
C ILE A 14 24.48 -15.02 10.53
N ALA A 15 25.77 -15.31 10.55
CA ALA A 15 26.82 -14.52 9.95
C ALA A 15 26.83 -14.78 8.44
N LEU A 16 26.84 -13.73 7.61
CA LEU A 16 27.03 -13.85 6.17
C LEU A 16 28.46 -13.43 5.82
N ALA A 17 29.25 -14.43 5.45
CA ALA A 17 30.63 -14.31 5.01
C ALA A 17 30.73 -13.82 3.55
N ALA A 18 31.85 -13.16 3.27
CA ALA A 18 32.28 -12.63 1.98
C ALA A 18 32.36 -13.69 0.87
N LEU A 19 32.09 -13.27 -0.37
CA LEU A 19 32.60 -13.88 -1.59
C LEU A 19 32.60 -12.83 -2.72
N GLY A 20 33.80 -12.38 -3.09
CA GLY A 20 34.04 -11.80 -4.41
C GLY A 20 34.43 -12.89 -5.40
N PRO A 21 34.25 -12.63 -6.70
CA PRO A 21 35.14 -13.14 -7.72
C PRO A 21 35.69 -11.97 -8.55
N GLY A 22 37.01 -11.87 -8.62
CA GLY A 22 37.68 -11.17 -9.70
C GLY A 22 37.49 -11.93 -11.01
N LEU A 23 37.53 -11.21 -12.14
CA LEU A 23 37.92 -11.67 -13.48
C LEU A 23 37.80 -10.48 -14.45
N ALA A 24 38.94 -9.87 -14.79
CA ALA A 24 39.27 -9.36 -16.13
C ALA A 24 40.64 -8.66 -16.07
N GLY A 25 41.69 -9.45 -16.29
CA GLY A 25 42.93 -8.91 -16.85
C GLY A 25 42.80 -8.84 -18.37
N CYS A 26 43.38 -7.82 -18.99
CA CYS A 26 44.29 -8.00 -20.12
C CYS A 26 45.03 -6.69 -20.42
N SER A 27 46.34 -6.79 -20.21
CA SER A 27 47.47 -5.94 -20.56
C SER A 27 47.29 -4.93 -21.70
N SER A 28 47.71 -3.69 -21.45
CA SER A 28 48.11 -2.77 -22.50
C SER A 28 49.61 -2.90 -22.78
N ALA A 29 49.97 -2.64 -24.04
CA ALA A 29 51.30 -2.41 -24.61
C ALA A 29 52.12 -3.64 -25.07
N LEU A 30 51.90 -4.02 -26.34
CA LEU A 30 52.99 -4.42 -27.23
C LEU A 30 53.03 -3.42 -28.39
N THR A 31 54.15 -2.70 -28.45
CA THR A 31 54.56 -1.90 -29.61
C THR A 31 55.37 -2.82 -30.51
N GLU A 32 54.88 -3.14 -31.72
CA GLU A 32 55.75 -3.53 -32.84
C GLU A 32 55.04 -3.40 -34.21
N THR A 33 55.59 -2.45 -34.99
CA THR A 33 55.79 -2.32 -36.44
C THR A 33 55.18 -3.30 -37.45
N ALA A 34 54.78 -2.71 -38.59
CA ALA A 34 54.70 -3.24 -39.97
C ALA A 34 53.33 -3.69 -40.50
N GLY A 35 52.98 -3.10 -41.65
CA GLY A 35 51.66 -3.11 -42.27
C GLY A 35 51.20 -4.44 -42.86
N THR A 36 49.88 -4.59 -42.91
CA THR A 36 49.12 -5.34 -43.94
C THR A 36 47.69 -4.80 -43.91
N ALA A 37 47.18 -4.33 -45.05
CA ALA A 37 45.81 -3.84 -45.17
C ALA A 37 44.82 -5.02 -45.13
N ILE A 38 43.96 -5.05 -44.11
CA ILE A 38 42.89 -6.05 -43.95
C ILE A 38 41.59 -5.45 -44.52
N PRO A 39 40.80 -6.19 -45.33
CA PRO A 39 39.56 -5.68 -45.90
C PRO A 39 38.56 -5.28 -44.81
N SER A 40 37.99 -4.08 -44.95
CA SER A 40 36.97 -3.53 -44.07
C SER A 40 35.72 -4.41 -44.10
N VAL A 41 35.48 -5.16 -43.02
CA VAL A 41 34.21 -5.81 -42.75
C VAL A 41 33.21 -4.69 -42.49
N ALA A 42 32.14 -4.63 -43.30
CA ALA A 42 31.05 -3.68 -43.11
C ALA A 42 30.59 -3.72 -41.65
N ALA A 43 30.66 -2.58 -40.98
CA ALA A 43 30.19 -2.44 -39.60
C ALA A 43 28.74 -2.91 -39.53
N GLY A 44 28.49 -4.00 -38.79
CA GLY A 44 27.13 -4.47 -38.54
C GLY A 44 26.33 -3.31 -37.94
N THR A 45 25.22 -2.94 -38.58
CA THR A 45 24.29 -1.95 -38.06
C THR A 45 23.84 -2.42 -36.68
N ALA A 46 24.24 -1.71 -35.63
CA ALA A 46 23.83 -2.04 -34.27
C ALA A 46 22.30 -2.11 -34.23
N ALA A 47 21.75 -3.27 -33.86
CA ALA A 47 20.33 -3.41 -33.61
C ALA A 47 19.95 -2.42 -32.50
N ALA A 48 18.88 -1.64 -32.73
CA ALA A 48 18.41 -0.70 -31.73
C ALA A 48 18.13 -1.46 -30.43
N THR A 49 18.79 -1.08 -29.35
CA THR A 49 18.47 -1.60 -28.01
C THR A 49 17.03 -1.18 -27.70
N PRO A 50 16.12 -2.13 -27.39
CA PRO A 50 14.76 -1.78 -27.04
C PRO A 50 14.78 -0.81 -25.86
N THR A 51 13.97 0.26 -25.96
CA THR A 51 13.85 1.23 -24.87
C THR A 51 13.08 0.56 -23.73
N PRO A 52 13.58 0.59 -22.49
CA PRO A 52 12.87 0.02 -21.36
C PRO A 52 11.47 0.62 -21.23
N ILE A 53 10.45 -0.22 -21.12
CA ILE A 53 9.07 0.22 -20.87
C ILE A 53 8.85 0.23 -19.36
N PRO A 54 8.42 1.35 -18.75
CA PRO A 54 8.10 1.37 -17.32
C PRO A 54 7.00 0.35 -16.98
N GLY A 55 7.30 -0.56 -16.05
CA GLY A 55 6.38 -1.61 -15.63
C GLY A 55 6.53 -2.94 -16.39
N ASP A 56 7.35 -2.99 -17.44
CA ASP A 56 7.77 -4.23 -18.11
C ASP A 56 8.83 -4.90 -17.23
N THR A 57 8.38 -5.91 -16.47
CA THR A 57 9.17 -6.61 -15.46
C THR A 57 9.91 -7.81 -16.00
N ASP A 58 9.46 -8.37 -17.13
CA ASP A 58 10.09 -9.53 -17.77
C ASP A 58 10.95 -9.18 -18.99
N GLY A 59 10.89 -7.93 -19.47
CA GLY A 59 11.71 -7.38 -20.54
C GLY A 59 11.30 -7.85 -21.93
N ASP A 60 10.06 -8.33 -22.11
CA ASP A 60 9.55 -8.80 -23.41
C ASP A 60 9.20 -7.65 -24.39
N GLY A 61 9.29 -6.41 -23.91
CA GLY A 61 9.00 -5.20 -24.69
C GLY A 61 7.52 -4.91 -24.82
N LYS A 62 6.67 -5.48 -23.95
CA LYS A 62 5.23 -5.24 -23.85
C LYS A 62 4.84 -5.15 -22.38
N LEU A 63 3.60 -4.71 -22.12
CA LEU A 63 2.99 -4.83 -20.80
C LEU A 63 1.91 -5.90 -20.89
N SER A 64 2.08 -6.97 -20.12
CA SER A 64 1.01 -7.92 -19.85
C SER A 64 -0.15 -7.24 -19.12
N GLU A 65 -1.34 -7.85 -19.13
CA GLU A 65 -2.48 -7.33 -18.37
C GLU A 65 -2.16 -7.24 -16.87
N PHE A 66 -1.42 -8.22 -16.34
CA PHE A 66 -0.97 -8.20 -14.95
C PHE A 66 -0.03 -7.02 -14.63
N GLU A 67 0.90 -6.69 -15.53
CA GLU A 67 1.79 -5.54 -15.35
C GLU A 67 1.05 -4.21 -15.47
N LYS A 68 0.04 -4.13 -16.35
CA LYS A 68 -0.85 -2.96 -16.43
C LYS A 68 -1.62 -2.77 -15.13
N GLU A 69 -2.16 -3.84 -14.56
CA GLU A 69 -2.86 -3.80 -13.27
C GLU A 69 -1.93 -3.37 -12.13
N GLN A 70 -0.71 -3.93 -12.07
CA GLN A 70 0.30 -3.51 -11.10
C GLN A 70 0.74 -2.05 -11.28
N LEU A 71 0.85 -1.57 -12.50
CA LEU A 71 1.20 -0.17 -12.77
C LEU A 71 0.04 0.76 -12.39
N ALA A 72 -1.19 0.39 -12.72
CA ALA A 72 -2.39 1.13 -12.38
C ALA A 72 -2.60 1.24 -10.85
N SER A 73 -2.33 0.17 -10.10
CA SER A 73 -2.42 0.17 -8.63
C SER A 73 -1.38 1.08 -7.96
N LYS A 74 -0.25 1.36 -8.61
CA LYS A 74 0.82 2.25 -8.14
C LYS A 74 0.70 3.68 -8.68
N ALA A 75 -0.29 3.95 -9.54
CA ALA A 75 -0.45 5.26 -10.15
C ALA A 75 -0.79 6.33 -9.10
N ILE A 76 -0.22 7.52 -9.25
CA ILE A 76 -0.52 8.68 -8.41
C ILE A 76 -2.02 8.95 -8.44
N ARG A 77 -2.62 9.03 -7.25
CA ARG A 77 -4.04 9.31 -7.07
C ARG A 77 -4.28 10.79 -6.85
N THR A 78 -5.46 11.23 -7.25
CA THR A 78 -5.96 12.57 -6.95
C THR A 78 -7.21 12.43 -6.11
N TYR A 79 -7.15 12.90 -4.87
CA TYR A 79 -8.28 12.93 -3.96
C TYR A 79 -8.85 14.34 -3.90
N THR A 80 -10.17 14.45 -3.95
CA THR A 80 -10.86 15.74 -3.80
C THR A 80 -11.41 15.79 -2.37
N MET A 81 -10.90 16.73 -1.58
CA MET A 81 -11.33 16.95 -0.19
C MET A 81 -12.72 17.58 -0.14
N SER A 82 -13.36 17.60 1.03
CA SER A 82 -14.68 18.20 1.25
C SER A 82 -14.74 19.69 0.92
N ASP A 83 -13.62 20.41 1.06
CA ASP A 83 -13.47 21.82 0.70
C ASP A 83 -13.33 22.05 -0.83
N GLY A 84 -13.31 20.98 -1.62
CA GLY A 84 -13.16 20.99 -3.08
C GLY A 84 -11.70 21.07 -3.56
N SER A 85 -10.73 21.19 -2.67
CA SER A 85 -9.31 21.15 -3.03
C SER A 85 -8.86 19.73 -3.40
N LYS A 86 -7.75 19.63 -4.13
CA LYS A 86 -7.24 18.36 -4.66
C LYS A 86 -5.86 18.06 -4.10
N VAL A 87 -5.68 16.83 -3.60
CA VAL A 87 -4.41 16.32 -3.10
C VAL A 87 -3.94 15.18 -3.99
N HIS A 88 -2.70 15.28 -4.46
CA HIS A 88 -2.04 14.21 -5.20
C HIS A 88 -1.17 13.39 -4.27
N PHE A 89 -1.28 12.07 -4.31
CA PHE A 89 -0.43 11.20 -3.49
C PHE A 89 -0.18 9.84 -4.15
N ASP A 90 0.89 9.20 -3.71
CA ASP A 90 1.23 7.83 -4.07
C ASP A 90 0.45 6.87 -3.14
N PRO A 91 -0.46 6.01 -3.67
CA PRO A 91 -1.26 5.09 -2.85
C PRO A 91 -0.42 4.02 -2.15
N THR A 92 0.85 3.81 -2.55
CA THR A 92 1.77 2.87 -1.91
C THR A 92 2.43 3.44 -0.65
N GLN A 93 2.40 4.77 -0.48
CA GLN A 93 2.89 5.46 0.71
C GLN A 93 1.78 5.58 1.78
N PRO A 94 2.13 5.92 3.03
CA PRO A 94 1.15 6.32 4.03
C PRO A 94 0.24 7.43 3.50
N LEU A 95 -1.05 7.36 3.85
CA LEU A 95 -2.03 8.36 3.44
C LEU A 95 -1.63 9.74 3.99
N PRO A 96 -1.68 10.82 3.20
CA PRO A 96 -1.38 12.16 3.71
C PRO A 96 -2.31 12.54 4.85
N ASP A 97 -1.76 13.21 5.88
CA ASP A 97 -2.52 13.60 7.08
C ASP A 97 -3.77 14.43 6.74
N SER A 98 -3.70 15.30 5.73
CA SER A 98 -4.85 16.09 5.27
C SER A 98 -6.00 15.23 4.73
N VAL A 99 -5.67 14.20 3.95
CA VAL A 99 -6.66 13.27 3.40
C VAL A 99 -7.21 12.37 4.51
N ALA A 100 -6.36 11.89 5.41
CA ALA A 100 -6.78 11.10 6.56
C ALA A 100 -7.73 11.90 7.49
N SER A 101 -7.43 13.19 7.71
CA SER A 101 -8.28 14.09 8.49
C SER A 101 -9.62 14.34 7.80
N ASP A 102 -9.65 14.68 6.51
CA ASP A 102 -10.90 14.88 5.76
C ASP A 102 -11.79 13.64 5.79
N ILE A 103 -11.21 12.45 5.58
CA ILE A 103 -11.94 11.18 5.68
C ILE A 103 -12.45 10.96 7.10
N SER A 104 -11.63 11.23 8.13
CA SER A 104 -12.03 11.09 9.53
C SER A 104 -13.22 11.99 9.86
N ASP A 105 -13.18 13.27 9.49
CA ASP A 105 -14.23 14.24 9.78
C ASP A 105 -15.56 13.84 9.12
N ARG A 106 -15.50 13.41 7.85
CA ARG A 106 -16.67 12.92 7.11
C ARG A 106 -17.18 11.58 7.65
N ALA A 107 -16.28 10.71 8.11
CA ALA A 107 -16.65 9.45 8.75
C ALA A 107 -17.36 9.70 10.09
N GLN A 108 -16.92 10.69 10.86
CA GLN A 108 -17.59 11.11 12.09
C GLN A 108 -19.00 11.65 11.80
N GLU A 109 -19.17 12.47 10.75
CA GLU A 109 -20.48 12.93 10.31
C GLU A 109 -21.40 11.76 9.94
N ALA A 110 -20.91 10.81 9.13
CA ALA A 110 -21.66 9.61 8.77
C ALA A 110 -22.02 8.74 9.99
N MET A 111 -21.08 8.56 10.94
CA MET A 111 -21.33 7.84 12.19
C MET A 111 -22.32 8.55 13.11
N SER A 112 -22.38 9.89 13.07
CA SER A 112 -23.37 10.65 13.85
C SER A 112 -24.80 10.36 13.38
N ALA A 113 -24.98 10.09 12.08
CA ALA A 113 -26.27 9.64 11.54
C ALA A 113 -26.63 8.22 12.01
N VAL A 114 -25.65 7.32 12.13
CA VAL A 114 -25.84 5.97 12.68
C VAL A 114 -26.24 6.01 14.15
N ASN A 115 -25.59 6.87 14.93
CA ASN A 115 -25.76 6.99 16.38
C ASN A 115 -26.88 7.95 16.78
N HIS A 116 -27.72 8.39 15.83
CA HIS A 116 -28.78 9.33 16.11
C HIS A 116 -29.84 8.72 17.05
N ALA A 117 -30.18 9.44 18.12
CA ALA A 117 -31.17 8.97 19.08
C ALA A 117 -32.56 8.93 18.44
N GLY A 118 -33.32 7.86 18.70
CA GLY A 118 -34.71 7.75 18.25
C GLY A 118 -34.90 7.23 16.83
N LEU A 119 -33.85 6.73 16.19
CA LEU A 119 -34.01 5.92 14.98
C LEU A 119 -34.75 4.62 15.31
N ASP A 120 -35.68 4.24 14.45
CA ASP A 120 -36.20 2.88 14.42
C ASP A 120 -35.18 1.94 13.74
N GLY A 121 -35.44 0.63 13.80
CA GLY A 121 -34.51 -0.38 13.26
C GLY A 121 -34.25 -0.21 11.76
N ASP A 122 -35.26 0.18 10.97
CA ASP A 122 -35.11 0.36 9.53
C ASP A 122 -34.24 1.59 9.20
N ALA A 123 -34.44 2.69 9.94
CA ALA A 123 -33.64 3.90 9.78
C ALA A 123 -32.19 3.70 10.26
N GLN A 124 -31.99 2.93 11.33
CA GLN A 124 -30.65 2.56 11.80
C GLN A 124 -29.92 1.68 10.77
N ASP A 125 -30.60 0.68 10.19
CA ASP A 125 -30.04 -0.17 9.14
C ASP A 125 -29.69 0.65 7.88
N ALA A 126 -30.53 1.61 7.51
CA ALA A 126 -30.26 2.51 6.39
C ALA A 126 -29.04 3.40 6.66
N ALA A 127 -28.92 3.96 7.87
CA ALA A 127 -27.75 4.75 8.26
C ALA A 127 -26.46 3.92 8.22
N MET A 128 -26.50 2.68 8.72
CA MET A 128 -25.34 1.77 8.69
C MET A 128 -24.94 1.40 7.25
N LYS A 129 -25.90 1.12 6.37
CA LYS A 129 -25.61 0.92 4.93
C LYS A 129 -24.97 2.16 4.29
N GLY A 130 -25.41 3.35 4.69
CA GLY A 130 -24.78 4.61 4.28
C GLY A 130 -23.32 4.69 4.72
N MET A 131 -23.01 4.28 5.95
CA MET A 131 -21.64 4.23 6.46
C MET A 131 -20.77 3.22 5.68
N PHE A 132 -21.31 2.05 5.34
CA PHE A 132 -20.58 1.08 4.50
C PHE A 132 -20.30 1.62 3.10
N ALA A 133 -21.30 2.20 2.45
CA ALA A 133 -21.13 2.84 1.15
C ALA A 133 -20.11 3.99 1.21
N PHE A 134 -20.06 4.74 2.31
CA PHE A 134 -19.04 5.75 2.54
C PHE A 134 -17.64 5.13 2.57
N VAL A 135 -17.42 4.08 3.36
CA VAL A 135 -16.12 3.39 3.46
C VAL A 135 -15.64 2.88 2.11
N ASP A 136 -16.52 2.26 1.33
CA ASP A 136 -16.21 1.77 -0.01
C ASP A 136 -15.87 2.90 -0.98
N THR A 137 -16.67 3.98 -0.95
CA THR A 137 -16.42 5.18 -1.77
C THR A 137 -15.06 5.79 -1.46
N GLN A 138 -14.69 5.87 -0.18
CA GLN A 138 -13.38 6.39 0.20
C GLN A 138 -12.25 5.45 -0.26
N ALA A 139 -12.44 4.13 -0.13
CA ALA A 139 -11.44 3.15 -0.58
C ALA A 139 -11.21 3.23 -2.10
N GLU A 140 -12.27 3.41 -2.88
CA GLU A 140 -12.17 3.66 -4.32
C GLU A 140 -11.44 4.98 -4.62
N ALA A 141 -11.79 6.05 -3.92
CA ALA A 141 -11.18 7.37 -4.11
C ALA A 141 -9.67 7.39 -3.83
N ILE A 142 -9.22 6.66 -2.80
CA ILE A 142 -7.78 6.55 -2.48
C ILE A 142 -7.08 5.43 -3.27
N GLY A 143 -7.85 4.55 -3.92
CA GLY A 143 -7.33 3.44 -4.71
C GLY A 143 -6.77 2.28 -3.92
N ARG A 144 -7.12 2.14 -2.64
CA ARG A 144 -6.75 1.03 -1.78
C ARG A 144 -7.77 0.83 -0.66
N PRO A 145 -7.85 -0.36 -0.06
CA PRO A 145 -8.79 -0.60 1.04
C PRO A 145 -8.59 0.35 2.22
N ILE A 146 -9.65 0.60 2.98
CA ILE A 146 -9.61 1.43 4.19
C ILE A 146 -10.05 0.61 5.39
N VAL A 147 -9.42 0.87 6.54
CA VAL A 147 -9.88 0.48 7.86
C VAL A 147 -10.13 1.74 8.68
N LEU A 148 -11.35 1.88 9.15
CA LEU A 148 -11.74 2.91 10.12
C LEU A 148 -11.72 2.32 11.52
N VAL A 149 -11.10 3.02 12.46
CA VAL A 149 -11.19 2.70 13.90
C VAL A 149 -12.26 3.58 14.52
N VAL A 150 -13.33 2.97 15.02
CA VAL A 150 -14.55 3.65 15.48
C VAL A 150 -14.82 3.35 16.95
N PHE A 151 -15.44 4.29 17.65
CA PHE A 151 -16.03 4.05 18.96
C PHE A 151 -17.55 4.01 18.80
N ASP A 152 -18.15 2.86 19.10
CA ASP A 152 -19.60 2.65 19.00
C ASP A 152 -20.10 1.90 20.23
N ASN A 153 -21.27 2.30 20.73
CA ASN A 153 -21.96 1.65 21.86
C ASN A 153 -21.06 1.36 23.09
N GLY A 154 -20.14 2.28 23.39
CA GLY A 154 -19.24 2.15 24.54
C GLY A 154 -18.02 1.23 24.31
N SER A 155 -17.79 0.78 23.07
CA SER A 155 -16.68 -0.11 22.71
C SER A 155 -15.90 0.40 21.49
N TRP A 156 -14.62 0.07 21.43
CA TRP A 156 -13.79 0.34 20.26
C TRP A 156 -13.85 -0.84 19.29
N GLY A 157 -14.10 -0.52 18.02
CA GLY A 157 -14.20 -1.48 16.94
C GLY A 157 -13.59 -0.95 15.65
N THR A 158 -13.83 -1.68 14.56
CA THR A 158 -13.34 -1.29 13.24
C THR A 158 -14.37 -1.56 12.15
N LEU A 159 -14.34 -0.69 11.13
CA LEU A 159 -15.03 -0.88 9.87
C LEU A 159 -13.99 -1.01 8.74
N THR A 160 -14.30 -1.76 7.69
CA THR A 160 -13.39 -1.96 6.56
C THR A 160 -14.13 -2.02 5.23
N SER A 161 -13.45 -1.61 4.15
CA SER A 161 -13.96 -1.78 2.78
C SER A 161 -13.73 -3.20 2.24
N ILE A 162 -13.16 -4.11 3.04
CA ILE A 162 -12.87 -5.49 2.64
C ILE A 162 -13.94 -6.43 3.17
N GLY A 163 -14.51 -7.22 2.26
CA GLY A 163 -15.47 -8.27 2.60
C GLY A 163 -16.89 -7.74 2.80
N LEU A 164 -17.84 -8.67 2.88
CA LEU A 164 -19.28 -8.35 2.87
C LEU A 164 -19.82 -7.81 4.19
N THR A 165 -19.10 -8.03 5.29
CA THR A 165 -19.53 -7.62 6.64
C THR A 165 -19.01 -6.25 7.02
N HIS A 166 -18.15 -5.65 6.21
CA HIS A 166 -17.43 -4.40 6.50
C HIS A 166 -16.78 -4.36 7.89
N SER A 167 -16.42 -5.52 8.44
CA SER A 167 -15.81 -5.66 9.77
C SER A 167 -14.55 -6.49 9.68
N THR A 168 -13.51 -6.06 10.39
CA THR A 168 -12.28 -6.87 10.53
C THR A 168 -12.39 -7.94 11.63
N GLY A 169 -13.47 -7.91 12.41
CA GLY A 169 -13.61 -8.72 13.63
C GLY A 169 -12.81 -8.20 14.84
N ILE A 170 -12.09 -7.08 14.70
CA ILE A 170 -11.35 -6.46 15.80
C ILE A 170 -12.31 -5.69 16.70
N THR A 171 -12.38 -6.13 17.96
CA THR A 171 -13.02 -5.43 19.08
C THR A 171 -12.01 -5.30 20.21
N GLY A 172 -11.84 -4.10 20.75
CA GLY A 172 -10.89 -3.86 21.84
C GLY A 172 -11.55 -3.22 23.06
N GLY A 173 -11.05 -3.59 24.24
CA GLY A 173 -11.45 -2.95 25.50
C GLY A 173 -10.91 -1.53 25.66
N SER A 174 -9.95 -1.08 24.83
CA SER A 174 -9.41 0.28 24.82
C SER A 174 -9.08 0.75 23.40
N LYS A 175 -8.90 2.06 23.23
CA LYS A 175 -8.52 2.70 21.96
C LYS A 175 -7.17 2.17 21.49
N GLU A 176 -6.17 2.16 22.38
CA GLU A 176 -4.78 1.80 22.09
C GLU A 176 -4.67 0.35 21.59
N ASN A 177 -5.36 -0.58 22.24
CA ASN A 177 -5.35 -1.99 21.82
C ASN A 177 -6.04 -2.16 20.45
N THR A 178 -7.14 -1.46 20.21
CA THR A 178 -7.85 -1.50 18.93
C THR A 178 -6.99 -0.93 17.81
N LEU A 179 -6.32 0.20 18.06
CA LEU A 179 -5.40 0.83 17.11
C LEU A 179 -4.25 -0.09 16.74
N LEU A 180 -3.61 -0.74 17.72
CA LEU A 180 -2.49 -1.66 17.47
C LEU A 180 -2.92 -2.84 16.59
N LEU A 181 -4.08 -3.45 16.90
CA LEU A 181 -4.62 -4.56 16.13
C LEU A 181 -5.02 -4.11 14.71
N ALA A 182 -5.68 -2.95 14.60
CA ALA A 182 -6.11 -2.40 13.32
C ALA A 182 -4.90 -2.03 12.44
N GLN A 183 -3.83 -1.48 13.00
CA GLN A 183 -2.60 -1.17 12.27
C GLN A 183 -1.91 -2.43 11.75
N THR A 184 -1.85 -3.48 12.57
CA THR A 184 -1.32 -4.78 12.15
C THR A 184 -2.16 -5.38 11.02
N TRP A 185 -3.49 -5.36 11.17
CA TRP A 185 -4.41 -5.86 10.16
C TRP A 185 -4.30 -5.07 8.85
N ALA A 186 -4.27 -3.74 8.92
CA ALA A 186 -4.19 -2.88 7.75
C ALA A 186 -2.88 -3.12 6.97
N SER A 187 -1.76 -3.28 7.68
CA SER A 187 -0.47 -3.62 7.07
C SER A 187 -0.52 -4.96 6.31
N ASN A 188 -1.17 -5.98 6.89
CA ASN A 188 -1.28 -7.31 6.28
C ASN A 188 -2.21 -7.35 5.05
N HIS A 189 -3.12 -6.39 4.93
CA HIS A 189 -4.10 -6.33 3.84
C HIS A 189 -3.84 -5.20 2.84
N GLY A 190 -2.72 -4.46 2.99
CA GLY A 190 -2.45 -3.28 2.17
C GLY A 190 -3.52 -2.19 2.32
N ALA A 191 -4.21 -2.12 3.47
CA ALA A 191 -5.23 -1.12 3.73
C ALA A 191 -4.63 0.16 4.32
N ALA A 192 -5.27 1.31 4.07
CA ALA A 192 -5.02 2.55 4.79
C ALA A 192 -5.77 2.53 6.13
N LEU A 193 -5.12 2.99 7.21
CA LEU A 193 -5.72 3.12 8.52
C LEU A 193 -6.17 4.57 8.74
N VAL A 194 -7.43 4.77 9.10
CA VAL A 194 -7.97 6.07 9.51
C VAL A 194 -8.61 5.91 10.88
N ILE A 195 -8.35 6.87 11.77
CA ILE A 195 -8.78 6.83 13.16
C ILE A 195 -9.85 7.90 13.33
N LEU A 196 -11.04 7.52 13.80
CA LEU A 196 -12.02 8.50 14.21
C LEU A 196 -11.62 9.04 15.60
N GLY A 197 -11.51 10.36 15.68
CA GLY A 197 -11.16 11.11 16.88
C GLY A 197 -12.12 10.83 18.03
#